data_AF-G8TGH6-F1
#
_entry.id   AF-G8TGH6-F1
#
_cell.length_a   1.000
_cell.length_b   1.000
_cell.length_c   1.000
_cell.angle_alpha   90.00
_cell.angle_beta   90.00
_cell.angle_gamma   90.00
#
_symmetry.space_group_name_H-M   'P 1'
#
loop_
_entity.id
_entity.type
_entity.pdbx_description
1 polymer ?
#
loop_
_entity_poly.entity_id
_entity_poly.type
_entity_poly.pdbx_seq_one_letter_code
_entity_poly.pdbx_strand_id
1 'polypeptide(L)'
;MPHESISIFDIFKIGVGPSSSHTLGPWRAAQLFLQSIEKNHHITQVAFLQVLLYGSLAKTGKGHGTDLAVLMGLSGEDPVTCDVASLDDKVQHIRTTQRLLLQGKHEIAFDHATDVAFLYTESLPYHPNALTFLVTFYNGKQLAATYYSVGGGFVQQEGENTTTTNAVQLPFPINTADDLLHWCRKTGLSISEVVMENENSWRTDEETRKGVLKIWQVMKECMFRGCHSQGMLPGGLQVKRRAADLNKKLLKDRTYTDYDSWIHAIRAGGSDFKYILDWVSCFALAINEENASFGRVVTAPTNGAAGVIPAVLHYLVVFCDGYNDDKIMQFMLTASEIGSIFKKGATISAAMGGCQAEIGVSSAMAAAGLTEVLGGSQRQTMMASEIAMEHHLGLTCDPIGGLVQIPCIERNTMGAIKAITASQLALQSTPDFAKVSLDTVIKTMWDTAVDMSHKYKETSEGGLAVHIPLSLPEC
;
A
#
# COMPACT_ATOMS: atom_id res chain seq x y z
N MET A 1 14.11 18.53 10.35
CA MET A 1 13.42 17.32 10.84
C MET A 1 14.48 16.27 11.18
N PRO A 2 14.27 15.40 12.18
CA PRO A 2 15.20 14.29 12.41
C PRO A 2 15.28 13.43 11.14
N HIS A 3 16.49 12.96 10.82
CA HIS A 3 16.76 12.13 9.66
C HIS A 3 16.06 10.77 9.80
N GLU A 4 15.02 10.51 9.01
CA GLU A 4 14.33 9.22 8.96
C GLU A 4 14.98 8.34 7.88
N SER A 5 15.64 7.26 8.28
CA SER A 5 16.19 6.27 7.34
C SER A 5 15.09 5.26 6.99
N ILE A 6 14.68 5.22 5.72
CA ILE A 6 13.58 4.37 5.20
C ILE A 6 14.17 3.43 4.16
N SER A 7 13.91 2.13 4.32
CA SER A 7 14.36 1.11 3.37
C SER A 7 13.36 0.86 2.23
N ILE A 8 13.79 0.24 1.13
CA ILE A 8 12.93 -0.36 0.12
C ILE A 8 11.83 -1.25 0.73
N PHE A 9 12.13 -2.03 1.78
CA PHE A 9 11.16 -2.90 2.44
C PHE A 9 10.20 -2.16 3.37
N ASP A 10 10.46 -0.89 3.66
CA ASP A 10 9.55 0.00 4.35
C ASP A 10 8.48 0.57 3.41
N ILE A 11 8.80 0.66 2.12
CA ILE A 11 7.89 1.12 1.06
C ILE A 11 7.08 -0.05 0.47
N PHE A 12 7.74 -1.16 0.18
CA PHE A 12 7.14 -2.36 -0.39
C PHE A 12 7.02 -3.47 0.65
N LYS A 13 5.82 -3.63 1.21
CA LYS A 13 5.50 -4.63 2.23
C LYS A 13 4.51 -5.64 1.69
N ILE A 14 4.82 -6.91 1.84
CA ILE A 14 3.85 -7.99 1.60
C ILE A 14 2.80 -7.92 2.71
N GLY A 15 1.52 -7.98 2.34
CA GLY A 15 0.42 -7.84 3.27
C GLY A 15 -0.86 -8.50 2.76
N VAL A 16 -1.97 -8.15 3.40
CA VAL A 16 -3.32 -8.54 3.01
C VAL A 16 -4.10 -7.26 2.69
N GLY A 17 -4.90 -7.28 1.64
CA GLY A 17 -5.82 -6.21 1.29
C GLY A 17 -6.96 -6.07 2.30
N PRO A 18 -7.81 -5.03 2.19
CA PRO A 18 -7.79 -4.00 1.16
C PRO A 18 -7.00 -2.73 1.51
N SER A 19 -6.61 -2.52 2.78
CA SER A 19 -6.06 -1.23 3.24
C SER A 19 -4.80 -1.38 4.10
N SER A 20 -3.79 -0.55 3.82
CA SER A 20 -2.58 -0.53 4.66
C SER A 20 -2.82 0.16 6.00
N SER A 21 -3.64 1.22 6.01
CA SER A 21 -3.97 2.00 7.20
C SER A 21 -5.04 1.34 8.07
N HIS A 22 -5.97 0.61 7.46
CA HIS A 22 -7.13 0.06 8.15
C HIS A 22 -7.13 -1.46 8.27
N THR A 23 -6.30 -2.17 7.50
CA THR A 23 -6.14 -3.64 7.62
C THR A 23 -4.76 -3.96 8.19
N LEU A 24 -3.69 -3.65 7.45
CA LEU A 24 -2.33 -4.03 7.86
C LEU A 24 -1.87 -3.35 9.16
N GLY A 25 -2.16 -2.05 9.31
CA GLY A 25 -1.84 -1.27 10.52
C GLY A 25 -2.47 -1.85 11.79
N PRO A 26 -3.82 -1.95 11.88
CA PRO A 26 -4.49 -2.54 13.05
C PRO A 26 -4.06 -3.97 13.35
N TRP A 27 -3.81 -4.79 12.33
CA TRP A 27 -3.28 -6.14 12.49
C TRP A 27 -1.90 -6.12 13.17
N ARG A 28 -0.99 -5.27 12.71
CA ARG A 28 0.34 -5.09 13.32
C ARG A 28 0.25 -4.49 14.72
N ALA A 29 -0.66 -3.55 14.95
CA ALA A 29 -0.91 -2.98 16.28
C ALA A 29 -1.34 -4.06 17.29
N ALA A 30 -2.24 -4.97 16.89
CA ALA A 30 -2.64 -6.10 17.72
C ALA A 30 -1.46 -7.04 18.03
N GLN A 31 -0.61 -7.33 17.04
CA GLN A 31 0.60 -8.15 17.26
C GLN A 31 1.58 -7.47 18.23
N LEU A 32 1.88 -6.18 18.03
CA LEU A 32 2.76 -5.39 18.91
C LEU A 32 2.20 -5.32 20.32
N PHE A 33 0.89 -5.13 20.46
CA PHE A 33 0.21 -5.11 21.74
C PHE A 33 0.40 -6.44 22.49
N LEU A 34 0.14 -7.58 21.84
CA LEU A 34 0.30 -8.89 22.47
C LEU A 34 1.78 -9.21 22.80
N GLN A 35 2.73 -8.76 21.98
CA GLN A 35 4.15 -8.83 22.33
C GLN A 35 4.48 -7.98 23.56
N SER A 36 3.87 -6.79 23.70
CA SER A 36 4.06 -5.94 24.89
C SER A 36 3.52 -6.58 26.16
N ILE A 37 2.42 -7.35 26.06
CA ILE A 37 1.88 -8.15 27.16
C ILE A 37 2.88 -9.23 27.53
N GLU A 38 3.33 -10.07 26.59
CA GLU A 38 4.26 -11.18 26.88
C GLU A 38 5.63 -10.73 27.43
N LYS A 39 6.03 -9.47 27.20
CA LYS A 39 7.25 -8.89 27.79
C LYS A 39 7.11 -8.56 29.28
N ASN A 40 5.92 -8.13 29.72
CA ASN A 40 5.70 -7.58 31.07
C ASN A 40 4.75 -8.43 31.94
N HIS A 41 4.01 -9.33 31.30
CA HIS A 41 2.92 -10.15 31.82
C HIS A 41 2.91 -11.49 31.06
N HIS A 42 2.00 -12.39 31.44
CA HIS A 42 1.75 -13.62 30.68
C HIS A 42 0.40 -13.52 29.98
N ILE A 43 0.34 -13.91 28.70
CA ILE A 43 -0.91 -13.86 27.93
C ILE A 43 -2.02 -14.71 28.55
N THR A 44 -1.67 -15.79 29.26
CA THR A 44 -2.59 -16.66 30.00
C THR A 44 -3.26 -16.00 31.20
N GLN A 45 -2.80 -14.81 31.61
CA GLN A 45 -3.40 -14.04 32.70
C GLN A 45 -4.49 -13.09 32.21
N VAL A 46 -4.71 -12.96 30.90
CA VAL A 46 -5.73 -12.08 30.32
C VAL A 46 -7.10 -12.69 30.58
N ALA A 47 -7.96 -11.95 31.29
CA ALA A 47 -9.33 -12.35 31.59
C ALA A 47 -10.33 -11.76 30.60
N PHE A 48 -10.08 -10.53 30.13
CA PHE A 48 -10.94 -9.79 29.22
C PHE A 48 -10.10 -8.86 28.33
N LEU A 49 -10.52 -8.71 27.08
CA LEU A 49 -9.91 -7.82 26.10
C LEU A 49 -10.99 -7.12 25.29
N GLN A 50 -10.88 -5.80 25.16
CA GLN A 50 -11.72 -4.97 24.30
C GLN A 50 -10.83 -4.09 23.42
N VAL A 51 -11.31 -3.80 22.21
CA VAL A 51 -10.67 -2.92 21.23
C VAL A 51 -11.58 -1.77 20.90
N LEU A 52 -11.08 -0.55 21.05
CA LEU A 52 -11.76 0.68 20.70
C LEU A 52 -11.14 1.25 19.41
N LEU A 53 -11.95 1.51 18.40
CA LEU A 53 -11.54 2.08 17.12
C LEU A 53 -12.06 3.53 17.03
N TYR A 54 -11.20 4.47 16.63
CA TYR A 54 -11.51 5.91 16.62
C TYR A 54 -11.41 6.52 15.22
N GLY A 55 -12.04 7.68 15.04
CA GLY A 55 -11.83 8.57 13.90
C GLY A 55 -12.11 7.92 12.55
N SER A 56 -11.20 8.10 11.59
CA SER A 56 -11.32 7.52 10.24
C SER A 56 -11.33 5.98 10.29
N LEU A 57 -10.56 5.40 11.22
CA LEU A 57 -10.52 3.96 11.46
C LEU A 57 -11.88 3.39 11.84
N ALA A 58 -12.65 4.10 12.66
CA ALA A 58 -14.02 3.72 12.98
C ALA A 58 -14.97 3.91 11.78
N LYS A 59 -14.88 5.07 11.10
CA LYS A 59 -15.81 5.45 10.04
C LYS A 59 -15.77 4.53 8.83
N THR A 60 -14.58 4.15 8.39
CA THR A 60 -14.41 3.30 7.18
C THR A 60 -13.97 1.87 7.50
N GLY A 61 -13.70 1.55 8.77
CA GLY A 61 -13.11 0.27 9.17
C GLY A 61 -13.91 -0.96 8.79
N LYS A 62 -15.24 -0.90 8.72
CA LYS A 62 -16.06 -2.03 8.24
C LYS A 62 -15.80 -2.34 6.76
N GLY A 63 -15.74 -1.32 5.90
CA GLY A 63 -15.43 -1.49 4.48
C GLY A 63 -13.97 -1.92 4.26
N HIS A 64 -13.08 -1.52 5.15
CA HIS A 64 -11.67 -1.89 5.11
C HIS A 64 -11.32 -3.20 5.85
N GLY A 65 -12.29 -3.85 6.51
CA GLY A 65 -12.10 -5.05 7.34
C GLY A 65 -11.13 -4.86 8.50
N THR A 66 -11.21 -3.72 9.19
CA THR A 66 -10.43 -3.43 10.40
C THR A 66 -10.77 -4.38 11.54
N ASP A 67 -12.04 -4.76 11.69
CA ASP A 67 -12.48 -5.77 12.65
C ASP A 67 -11.80 -7.12 12.37
N LEU A 68 -11.84 -7.59 11.12
CA LEU A 68 -11.12 -8.79 10.68
C LEU A 68 -9.63 -8.69 11.00
N ALA A 69 -8.99 -7.58 10.66
CA ALA A 69 -7.57 -7.37 10.90
C ALA A 69 -7.18 -7.46 12.38
N VAL A 70 -7.98 -6.82 13.24
CA VAL A 70 -7.80 -6.87 14.70
C VAL A 70 -7.94 -8.31 15.20
N LEU A 71 -8.99 -9.03 14.79
CA LEU A 71 -9.19 -10.42 15.19
C LEU A 71 -8.03 -11.33 14.79
N MET A 72 -7.56 -11.21 13.54
CA MET A 72 -6.46 -12.03 13.05
C MET A 72 -5.14 -11.69 13.73
N GLY A 73 -4.88 -10.40 13.96
CA GLY A 73 -3.71 -9.95 14.72
C GLY A 73 -3.73 -10.43 16.17
N LEU A 74 -4.89 -10.40 16.82
CA LEU A 74 -5.05 -10.92 18.18
C LEU A 74 -4.93 -12.46 18.24
N SER A 75 -5.35 -13.15 17.18
CA SER A 75 -5.21 -14.61 17.05
C SER A 75 -3.76 -15.04 16.79
N GLY A 76 -2.86 -14.10 16.48
CA GLY A 76 -1.44 -14.37 16.19
C GLY A 76 -1.15 -14.74 14.74
N GLU A 77 -2.11 -14.55 13.83
CA GLU A 77 -1.90 -14.75 12.40
C GLU A 77 -0.89 -13.74 11.87
N ASP A 78 -0.04 -14.15 10.92
CA ASP A 78 0.92 -13.26 10.27
C ASP A 78 0.36 -12.74 8.93
N PRO A 79 0.16 -11.42 8.77
CA PRO A 79 -0.38 -10.85 7.56
C PRO A 79 0.57 -10.93 6.37
N VAL A 80 1.76 -11.56 6.48
CA VAL A 80 2.65 -11.86 5.34
C VAL A 80 2.48 -13.30 4.84
N THR A 81 2.14 -14.24 5.72
CA THR A 81 2.20 -15.69 5.45
C THR A 81 0.88 -16.44 5.65
N CYS A 82 -0.13 -15.83 6.27
CA CYS A 82 -1.43 -16.46 6.51
C CYS A 82 -2.12 -16.97 5.23
N ASP A 83 -2.97 -17.99 5.37
CA ASP A 83 -3.84 -18.41 4.28
C ASP A 83 -5.03 -17.44 4.17
N VAL A 84 -4.97 -16.58 3.14
CA VAL A 84 -6.00 -15.57 2.88
C VAL A 84 -7.36 -16.17 2.57
N ALA A 85 -7.43 -17.41 2.05
CA ALA A 85 -8.70 -18.08 1.77
C ALA A 85 -9.43 -18.51 3.05
N SER A 86 -8.71 -18.66 4.17
CA SER A 86 -9.28 -19.10 5.46
C SER A 86 -9.77 -17.96 6.35
N LEU A 87 -9.56 -16.70 5.97
CA LEU A 87 -9.80 -15.54 6.85
C LEU A 87 -11.28 -15.41 7.22
N ASP A 88 -12.18 -15.54 6.24
CA ASP A 88 -13.62 -15.45 6.49
C ASP A 88 -14.11 -16.53 7.44
N ASP A 89 -13.68 -17.79 7.24
CA ASP A 89 -14.03 -18.91 8.11
C ASP A 89 -13.58 -18.69 9.56
N LYS A 90 -12.35 -18.17 9.75
CA LYS A 90 -11.82 -17.86 11.09
C LYS A 90 -12.63 -16.76 11.78
N VAL A 91 -12.99 -15.70 11.05
CA VAL A 91 -13.83 -14.62 11.59
C VAL A 91 -15.22 -15.14 11.95
N GLN A 92 -15.82 -15.97 11.10
CA GLN A 92 -17.13 -16.57 11.37
C GLN A 92 -17.08 -17.52 12.59
N HIS A 93 -15.99 -18.27 12.76
CA HIS A 93 -15.79 -19.10 13.94
C HIS A 93 -15.77 -18.27 15.23
N ILE A 94 -15.03 -17.16 15.27
CA ILE A 94 -14.99 -16.26 16.43
C ILE A 94 -16.39 -15.67 16.71
N ARG A 95 -17.09 -15.22 15.66
CA ARG A 95 -18.44 -14.64 15.79
C ARG A 95 -19.47 -15.64 16.32
N THR A 96 -19.41 -16.89 15.88
CA THR A 96 -20.38 -17.93 16.27
C THR A 96 -20.09 -18.52 17.64
N THR A 97 -18.82 -18.70 18.00
CA THR A 97 -18.44 -19.27 19.30
C THR A 97 -18.38 -18.22 20.42
N GLN A 98 -18.27 -16.94 20.06
CA GLN A 98 -17.96 -15.85 20.99
C GLN A 98 -16.69 -16.14 21.83
N ARG A 99 -15.70 -16.75 21.18
CA ARG A 99 -14.40 -17.10 21.76
C ARG A 99 -13.28 -16.60 20.87
N LEU A 100 -12.20 -16.12 21.49
CA LEU A 100 -10.98 -15.69 20.80
C LEU A 100 -9.78 -16.38 21.43
N LEU A 101 -8.97 -17.04 20.59
CA LEU A 101 -7.73 -17.70 21.00
C LEU A 101 -6.54 -16.76 20.81
N LEU A 102 -6.16 -16.05 21.87
CA LEU A 102 -5.08 -15.06 21.85
C LEU A 102 -3.72 -15.71 21.57
N GLN A 103 -3.01 -15.22 20.55
CA GLN A 103 -1.77 -15.81 19.99
C GLN A 103 -1.83 -17.33 19.75
N GLY A 104 -3.00 -17.93 19.54
CA GLY A 104 -3.10 -19.38 19.45
C GLY A 104 -2.85 -20.13 20.78
N LYS A 105 -2.82 -19.43 21.92
CA LYS A 105 -2.42 -19.99 23.23
C LYS A 105 -3.49 -19.95 24.31
N HIS A 106 -4.23 -18.84 24.40
CA HIS A 106 -5.14 -18.58 25.53
C HIS A 106 -6.52 -18.17 25.06
N GLU A 107 -7.53 -18.98 25.36
CA GLU A 107 -8.90 -18.71 24.96
C GLU A 107 -9.61 -17.82 25.98
N ILE A 108 -10.22 -16.75 25.49
CA ILE A 108 -11.07 -15.85 26.28
C ILE A 108 -12.50 -15.81 25.71
N ALA A 109 -13.46 -15.48 26.56
CA ALA A 109 -14.77 -15.04 26.08
C ALA A 109 -14.57 -13.72 25.32
N PHE A 110 -15.11 -13.64 24.11
CA PHE A 110 -14.95 -12.49 23.23
C PHE A 110 -16.16 -12.36 22.31
N ASP A 111 -17.03 -11.38 22.59
CA ASP A 111 -18.16 -11.05 21.73
C ASP A 111 -17.72 -9.99 20.72
N HIS A 112 -17.50 -10.42 19.48
CA HIS A 112 -17.11 -9.54 18.37
C HIS A 112 -18.00 -8.29 18.24
N ALA A 113 -19.30 -8.37 18.54
CA ALA A 113 -20.21 -7.25 18.38
C ALA A 113 -20.00 -6.13 19.41
N THR A 114 -19.51 -6.46 20.61
CA THR A 114 -19.32 -5.50 21.72
C THR A 114 -17.86 -5.23 22.05
N ASP A 115 -17.00 -6.21 21.81
CA ASP A 115 -15.59 -6.17 22.22
C ASP A 115 -14.70 -5.57 21.12
N VAL A 116 -15.23 -5.37 19.91
CA VAL A 116 -14.65 -4.48 18.88
C VAL A 116 -15.60 -3.29 18.69
N ALA A 117 -15.36 -2.21 19.42
CA ALA A 117 -16.22 -1.04 19.43
C ALA A 117 -15.77 0.01 18.41
N PHE A 118 -16.69 0.42 17.53
CA PHE A 118 -16.49 1.48 16.55
C PHE A 118 -17.00 2.82 17.10
N LEU A 119 -16.08 3.69 17.53
CA LEU A 119 -16.40 4.99 18.11
C LEU A 119 -16.45 6.07 17.03
N TYR A 120 -17.55 6.07 16.26
CA TYR A 120 -17.73 6.90 15.05
C TYR A 120 -17.61 8.42 15.27
N THR A 121 -17.92 8.90 16.48
CA THR A 121 -17.94 10.32 16.84
C THR A 121 -16.70 10.76 17.63
N GLU A 122 -15.81 9.84 17.96
CA GLU A 122 -14.62 10.11 18.77
C GLU A 122 -13.36 10.05 17.91
N SER A 123 -12.40 10.94 18.19
CA SER A 123 -11.11 11.00 17.50
C SER A 123 -10.03 11.36 18.49
N LEU A 124 -8.83 10.81 18.31
CA LEU A 124 -7.68 11.16 19.14
C LEU A 124 -6.83 12.28 18.50
N PRO A 125 -6.16 13.13 19.29
CA PRO A 125 -5.51 14.34 18.78
C PRO A 125 -4.33 14.12 17.84
N TYR A 126 -3.62 12.99 17.95
CA TYR A 126 -2.37 12.77 17.22
C TYR A 126 -2.59 12.38 15.75
N HIS A 127 -3.44 11.39 15.48
CA HIS A 127 -3.72 10.90 14.14
C HIS A 127 -5.15 10.33 14.05
N PRO A 128 -5.88 10.55 12.94
CA PRO A 128 -7.28 10.12 12.81
C PRO A 128 -7.48 8.59 12.78
N ASN A 129 -6.44 7.83 12.45
CA ASN A 129 -6.47 6.37 12.48
C ASN A 129 -5.86 5.88 13.79
N ALA A 130 -6.69 5.70 14.81
CA ALA A 130 -6.26 5.27 16.13
C ALA A 130 -7.09 4.11 16.65
N LEU A 131 -6.44 3.25 17.43
CA LEU A 131 -7.09 2.18 18.18
C LEU A 131 -6.49 2.02 19.56
N THR A 132 -7.32 1.66 20.53
CA THR A 132 -6.89 1.39 21.91
C THR A 132 -7.29 -0.02 22.31
N PHE A 133 -6.32 -0.78 22.83
CA PHE A 133 -6.57 -2.08 23.45
C PHE A 133 -6.76 -1.89 24.95
N LEU A 134 -7.86 -2.41 25.48
CA LEU A 134 -8.18 -2.44 26.90
C LEU A 134 -8.12 -3.89 27.38
N VAL A 135 -7.29 -4.17 28.36
CA VAL A 135 -7.13 -5.53 28.91
C VAL A 135 -7.34 -5.52 30.42
N THR A 136 -8.11 -6.49 30.90
CA THR A 136 -8.21 -6.83 32.33
C THR A 136 -7.61 -8.21 32.56
N PHE A 137 -6.72 -8.31 33.55
CA PHE A 137 -6.09 -9.56 33.95
C PHE A 137 -6.89 -10.24 35.09
N TYR A 138 -6.70 -11.55 35.31
CA TYR A 138 -7.39 -12.29 36.39
C TYR A 138 -7.09 -11.76 37.80
N ASN A 139 -5.96 -11.06 37.98
CA ASN A 139 -5.61 -10.40 39.25
C ASN A 139 -6.29 -9.03 39.44
N GLY A 140 -7.16 -8.62 38.51
CA GLY A 140 -7.85 -7.33 38.53
C GLY A 140 -7.04 -6.14 37.98
N LYS A 141 -5.77 -6.34 37.62
CA LYS A 141 -4.98 -5.28 36.96
C LYS A 141 -5.58 -4.95 35.59
N GLN A 142 -5.56 -3.67 35.24
CA GLN A 142 -5.99 -3.19 33.93
C GLN A 142 -4.82 -2.54 33.18
N LEU A 143 -4.85 -2.66 31.85
CA LEU A 143 -3.89 -2.04 30.93
C LEU A 143 -4.66 -1.42 29.76
N ALA A 144 -4.25 -0.20 29.37
CA ALA A 144 -4.69 0.44 28.15
C ALA A 144 -3.47 0.80 27.30
N ALA A 145 -3.52 0.50 26.01
CA ALA A 145 -2.47 0.87 25.07
C ALA A 145 -3.06 1.37 23.76
N THR A 146 -2.72 2.60 23.39
CA THR A 146 -3.18 3.26 22.17
C THR A 146 -2.11 3.17 21.08
N TYR A 147 -2.55 2.86 19.87
CA TYR A 147 -1.72 2.80 18.67
C TYR A 147 -2.33 3.67 17.56
N TYR A 148 -1.48 4.20 16.71
CA TYR A 148 -1.84 5.00 15.55
C TYR A 148 -1.33 4.34 14.27
N SER A 149 -2.22 4.15 13.28
CA SER A 149 -1.80 3.70 11.96
C SER A 149 -1.54 4.88 11.03
N VAL A 150 -0.26 5.23 10.86
CA VAL A 150 0.16 6.50 10.24
C VAL A 150 0.36 6.41 8.71
N GLY A 151 -0.16 5.37 8.07
CA GLY A 151 -0.05 5.12 6.61
C GLY A 151 1.02 4.09 6.25
N GLY A 152 0.97 3.52 5.04
CA GLY A 152 1.95 2.53 4.55
C GLY A 152 2.15 1.28 5.42
N GLY A 153 1.17 0.95 6.28
CA GLY A 153 1.26 -0.15 7.25
C GLY A 153 2.19 0.13 8.45
N PHE A 154 2.63 1.37 8.66
CA PHE A 154 3.35 1.77 9.86
C PHE A 154 2.39 1.95 11.04
N VAL A 155 2.87 1.60 12.23
CA VAL A 155 2.14 1.72 13.49
C VAL A 155 3.04 2.41 14.50
N GLN A 156 2.51 3.40 15.20
CA GLN A 156 3.19 4.08 16.30
C GLN A 156 2.39 3.93 17.58
N GLN A 157 3.04 3.57 18.68
CA GLN A 157 2.38 3.55 19.99
C GLN A 157 2.33 4.96 20.59
N GLU A 158 1.24 5.29 21.26
CA GLU A 158 1.12 6.55 21.99
C GLU A 158 2.16 6.66 23.11
N GLY A 159 2.81 7.81 23.21
CA GLY A 159 3.85 8.07 24.20
C GLY A 159 5.23 7.49 23.86
N GLU A 160 5.36 6.71 22.79
CA GLU A 160 6.68 6.40 22.22
C GLU A 160 7.19 7.60 21.43
N ASN A 161 8.23 8.24 21.96
CA ASN A 161 9.02 9.19 21.19
C ASN A 161 9.62 8.43 19.99
N THR A 162 9.41 8.96 18.78
CA THR A 162 9.97 8.44 17.51
C THR A 162 11.51 8.43 17.48
N THR A 163 12.18 8.81 18.56
CA THR A 163 13.64 8.99 18.70
C THR A 163 14.40 7.74 19.13
N THR A 164 13.75 6.57 19.29
CA THR A 164 14.40 5.33 19.81
C THR A 164 14.35 4.13 18.87
N THR A 165 14.37 4.34 17.55
CA THR A 165 14.97 3.34 16.65
C THR A 165 16.42 3.72 16.44
N ASN A 166 17.36 2.79 16.62
CA ASN A 166 18.75 2.96 16.21
C ASN A 166 18.78 3.42 14.74
N ALA A 167 18.83 4.74 14.52
CA ALA A 167 18.74 5.30 13.19
C ALA A 167 19.98 4.87 12.42
N VAL A 168 19.78 3.94 11.48
CA VAL A 168 20.87 3.46 10.64
C VAL A 168 21.44 4.66 9.89
N GLN A 169 22.73 4.90 10.07
CA GLN A 169 23.43 5.98 9.41
C GLN A 169 23.71 5.57 7.97
N LEU A 170 23.05 6.25 7.03
CA LEU A 170 23.21 5.97 5.61
C LEU A 170 24.48 6.63 5.06
N PRO A 171 25.24 5.98 4.15
CA PRO A 171 26.38 6.59 3.48
C PRO A 171 25.96 7.78 2.61
N PHE A 172 24.77 7.70 2.00
CA PHE A 172 24.20 8.74 1.13
C PHE A 172 22.84 9.18 1.70
N PRO A 173 22.81 10.00 2.77
CA PRO A 173 21.58 10.48 3.35
C PRO A 173 20.78 11.34 2.35
N ILE A 174 19.52 10.97 2.12
CA ILE A 174 18.63 11.61 1.15
C ILE A 174 17.35 12.02 1.86
N ASN A 175 16.98 13.30 1.81
CA ASN A 175 15.68 13.78 2.28
C ASN A 175 14.85 14.41 1.15
N THR A 176 15.53 14.95 0.14
CA THR A 176 14.92 15.64 -1.01
C THR A 176 15.40 15.03 -2.33
N ALA A 177 14.71 15.38 -3.43
CA ALA A 177 15.17 15.04 -4.77
C ALA A 177 16.53 15.66 -5.07
N ASP A 178 16.79 16.88 -4.60
CA ASP A 178 18.07 17.54 -4.73
C ASP A 178 19.22 16.83 -3.99
N ASP A 179 18.97 16.23 -2.82
CA ASP A 179 19.95 15.42 -2.10
C ASP A 179 20.33 14.18 -2.93
N LEU A 180 19.35 13.48 -3.50
CA LEU A 180 19.58 12.32 -4.36
C LEU A 180 20.40 12.70 -5.60
N LEU A 181 20.05 13.80 -6.27
CA LEU A 181 20.82 14.32 -7.42
C LEU A 181 22.23 14.76 -7.02
N HIS A 182 22.41 15.32 -5.82
CA HIS A 182 23.73 15.64 -5.29
C HIS A 182 24.61 14.39 -5.19
N TRP A 183 24.10 13.32 -4.58
CA TRP A 183 24.85 12.08 -4.43
C TRP A 183 25.16 11.42 -5.76
N CYS A 184 24.19 11.33 -6.68
CA CYS A 184 24.42 10.78 -8.02
C CYS A 184 25.54 11.54 -8.77
N ARG A 185 25.56 12.89 -8.68
CA ARG A 185 26.63 13.70 -9.30
C ARG A 185 27.99 13.49 -8.63
N LYS A 186 27.99 13.33 -7.31
CA LYS A 186 29.22 13.20 -6.51
C LYS A 186 29.88 11.83 -6.69
N THR A 187 29.09 10.76 -6.81
CA THR A 187 29.58 9.38 -6.93
C THR A 187 29.69 8.91 -8.38
N GLY A 188 28.94 9.51 -9.30
CA GLY A 188 28.81 9.04 -10.68
C GLY A 188 27.86 7.84 -10.84
N LEU A 189 27.22 7.41 -9.74
CA LEU A 189 26.30 6.28 -9.73
C LEU A 189 24.92 6.67 -10.28
N SER A 190 24.20 5.69 -10.79
CA SER A 190 22.76 5.76 -11.05
C SER A 190 21.97 5.85 -9.72
N ILE A 191 20.68 6.16 -9.80
CA ILE A 191 19.84 6.30 -8.60
C ILE A 191 19.73 4.94 -7.90
N SER A 192 19.42 3.88 -8.65
CA SER A 192 19.32 2.52 -8.12
C SER A 192 20.60 2.04 -7.42
N GLU A 193 21.79 2.38 -7.95
CA GLU A 193 23.07 2.07 -7.32
C GLU A 193 23.29 2.86 -6.02
N VAL A 194 22.96 4.16 -5.97
CA VAL A 194 23.00 4.95 -4.72
C VAL A 194 22.08 4.34 -3.66
N VAL A 195 20.90 3.90 -4.06
CA VAL A 195 19.93 3.26 -3.15
C VAL A 195 20.47 1.92 -2.66
N MET A 196 21.08 1.10 -3.53
CA MET A 196 21.68 -0.17 -3.12
C MET A 196 22.80 0.04 -2.08
N GLU A 197 23.65 1.04 -2.28
CA GLU A 197 24.70 1.38 -1.31
C GLU A 197 24.12 1.85 0.04
N ASN A 198 22.98 2.55 0.04
CA ASN A 198 22.26 2.84 1.27
C ASN A 198 21.68 1.58 1.91
N GLU A 199 21.09 0.68 1.12
CA GLU A 199 20.53 -0.59 1.58
C GLU A 199 21.57 -1.49 2.28
N ASN A 200 22.84 -1.40 1.85
CA ASN A 200 23.98 -2.07 2.48
C ASN A 200 24.22 -1.70 3.95
N SER A 201 23.59 -0.63 4.44
CA SER A 201 23.65 -0.23 5.86
C SER A 201 22.75 -1.08 6.76
N TRP A 202 21.73 -1.74 6.20
CA TRP A 202 20.82 -2.62 6.96
C TRP A 202 21.12 -4.09 6.76
N ARG A 203 21.55 -4.50 5.56
CA ARG A 203 21.74 -5.90 5.17
C ARG A 203 22.66 -6.00 3.94
N THR A 204 23.08 -7.19 3.57
CA THR A 204 23.93 -7.39 2.38
C THR A 204 23.19 -7.15 1.05
N ASP A 205 23.93 -6.89 -0.03
CA ASP A 205 23.40 -6.80 -1.40
C ASP A 205 22.56 -8.03 -1.78
N GLU A 206 23.04 -9.23 -1.46
CA GLU A 206 22.35 -10.50 -1.74
C GLU A 206 21.00 -10.61 -1.00
N GLU A 207 20.95 -10.19 0.27
CA GLU A 207 19.72 -10.17 1.06
C GLU A 207 18.71 -9.16 0.52
N THR A 208 19.17 -7.97 0.12
CA THR A 208 18.34 -6.96 -0.53
C THR A 208 17.77 -7.50 -1.84
N ARG A 209 18.62 -8.06 -2.70
CA ARG A 209 18.21 -8.67 -3.97
C ARG A 209 17.18 -9.77 -3.79
N LYS A 210 17.43 -10.70 -2.87
CA LYS A 210 16.50 -11.79 -2.56
C LYS A 210 15.15 -11.28 -2.06
N GLY A 211 15.13 -10.27 -1.19
CA GLY A 211 13.90 -9.69 -0.67
C GLY A 211 13.09 -8.95 -1.74
N VAL A 212 13.75 -8.17 -2.60
CA VAL A 212 13.10 -7.47 -3.72
C VAL A 212 12.53 -8.45 -4.74
N LEU A 213 13.26 -9.51 -5.09
CA LEU A 213 12.75 -10.55 -5.98
C LEU A 213 11.59 -11.35 -5.35
N LYS A 214 11.57 -11.50 -4.03
CA LYS A 214 10.41 -12.08 -3.33
C LYS A 214 9.18 -11.17 -3.42
N ILE A 215 9.36 -9.86 -3.27
CA ILE A 215 8.29 -8.88 -3.47
C ILE A 215 7.75 -8.96 -4.90
N TRP A 216 8.64 -8.96 -5.89
CA TRP A 216 8.28 -9.10 -7.29
C TRP A 216 7.49 -10.39 -7.54
N GLN A 217 7.93 -11.51 -6.97
CA GLN A 217 7.21 -12.78 -7.07
C GLN A 217 5.77 -12.68 -6.54
N VAL A 218 5.55 -12.02 -5.40
CA VAL A 218 4.19 -11.81 -4.86
C VAL A 218 3.35 -10.90 -5.78
N MET A 219 3.95 -9.86 -6.36
CA MET A 219 3.28 -9.00 -7.35
C MET A 219 2.85 -9.79 -8.59
N LYS A 220 3.72 -10.66 -9.13
CA LYS A 220 3.41 -11.55 -10.26
C LYS A 220 2.24 -12.48 -9.94
N GLU A 221 2.32 -13.16 -8.80
CA GLU A 221 1.28 -14.11 -8.37
C GLU A 221 -0.06 -13.42 -8.14
N CYS A 222 -0.06 -12.24 -7.53
CA CYS A 222 -1.25 -11.43 -7.35
C CYS A 222 -1.88 -11.04 -8.69
N MET A 223 -1.08 -10.55 -9.63
CA MET A 223 -1.58 -10.16 -10.95
C MET A 223 -2.15 -11.36 -11.70
N PHE A 224 -1.41 -12.47 -11.69
CA PHE A 224 -1.83 -13.69 -12.35
C PHE A 224 -3.16 -14.17 -11.76
N ARG A 225 -3.29 -14.29 -10.43
CA ARG A 225 -4.57 -14.66 -9.82
C ARG A 225 -5.70 -13.70 -10.20
N GLY A 226 -5.48 -12.38 -10.10
CA GLY A 226 -6.51 -11.39 -10.45
C GLY A 226 -7.00 -11.49 -11.90
N CYS A 227 -6.10 -11.80 -12.85
CA CYS A 227 -6.44 -12.06 -14.26
C CYS A 227 -7.20 -13.39 -14.51
N HIS A 228 -7.40 -14.22 -13.48
CA HIS A 228 -8.09 -15.51 -13.57
C HIS A 228 -9.25 -15.67 -12.59
N SER A 229 -9.36 -14.78 -11.60
CA SER A 229 -10.44 -14.78 -10.61
C SER A 229 -11.68 -14.05 -11.13
N GLN A 230 -12.80 -14.76 -11.24
CA GLN A 230 -14.11 -14.18 -11.56
C GLN A 230 -14.94 -13.96 -10.28
N GLY A 231 -16.03 -13.20 -10.39
CA GLY A 231 -16.98 -12.99 -9.30
C GLY A 231 -17.31 -11.53 -9.04
N MET A 232 -17.98 -11.29 -7.91
CA MET A 232 -18.28 -9.95 -7.39
C MET A 232 -17.33 -9.62 -6.23
N LEU A 233 -16.97 -8.35 -6.10
CA LEU A 233 -16.20 -7.86 -4.96
C LEU A 233 -17.08 -7.83 -3.69
N PRO A 234 -16.50 -8.09 -2.51
CA PRO A 234 -17.23 -8.05 -1.24
C PRO A 234 -17.66 -6.62 -0.86
N GLY A 235 -18.40 -6.43 0.23
CA GLY A 235 -18.74 -5.09 0.75
C GLY A 235 -20.04 -4.47 0.21
N GLY A 236 -20.82 -5.19 -0.60
CA GLY A 236 -22.21 -4.84 -0.89
C GLY A 236 -22.45 -3.86 -2.05
N LEU A 237 -21.39 -3.38 -2.73
CA LEU A 237 -21.54 -2.54 -3.94
C LEU A 237 -21.85 -3.31 -5.22
N GLN A 238 -21.85 -4.66 -5.17
CA GLN A 238 -22.09 -5.53 -6.33
C GLN A 238 -21.15 -5.22 -7.52
N VAL A 239 -19.90 -4.81 -7.23
CA VAL A 239 -18.92 -4.50 -8.27
C VAL A 239 -18.38 -5.81 -8.85
N LYS A 240 -18.60 -6.03 -10.15
CA LYS A 240 -18.08 -7.20 -10.86
C LYS A 240 -16.58 -7.07 -11.08
N ARG A 241 -15.83 -8.15 -10.87
CA ARG A 241 -14.43 -8.29 -11.32
C ARG A 241 -14.37 -8.25 -12.85
N ARG A 242 -13.46 -7.44 -13.40
CA ARG A 242 -13.32 -7.15 -14.83
C ARG A 242 -12.03 -7.71 -15.41
N ALA A 243 -11.00 -7.91 -14.60
CA ALA A 243 -9.68 -8.33 -15.10
C ALA A 243 -9.72 -9.69 -15.82
N ALA A 244 -10.43 -10.68 -15.26
CA ALA A 244 -10.52 -12.01 -15.86
C ALA A 244 -11.17 -12.03 -17.24
N ASP A 245 -12.29 -11.30 -17.41
CA ASP A 245 -12.99 -11.21 -18.69
C ASP A 245 -12.15 -10.44 -19.73
N LEU A 246 -11.44 -9.40 -19.30
CA LEU A 246 -10.54 -8.64 -20.16
C LEU A 246 -9.32 -9.47 -20.60
N ASN A 247 -8.67 -10.18 -19.67
CA ASN A 247 -7.58 -11.12 -19.95
C ASN A 247 -7.99 -12.15 -21.02
N LYS A 248 -9.13 -12.81 -20.83
CA LYS A 248 -9.68 -13.77 -21.80
C LYS A 248 -9.92 -13.13 -23.18
N LYS A 249 -10.49 -11.93 -23.21
CA LYS A 249 -10.76 -11.19 -24.45
C LYS A 249 -9.48 -10.82 -25.21
N LEU A 250 -8.43 -10.40 -24.50
CA LEU A 250 -7.15 -9.97 -25.10
C LEU A 250 -6.32 -11.15 -25.61
N LEU A 251 -6.37 -12.30 -24.92
CA LEU A 251 -5.65 -13.51 -25.31
C LEU A 251 -6.34 -14.31 -26.41
N LYS A 252 -7.66 -14.18 -26.57
CA LYS A 252 -8.46 -14.92 -27.56
C LYS A 252 -8.23 -16.43 -27.40
N ASP A 253 -7.74 -17.11 -28.43
CA ASP A 253 -7.52 -18.57 -28.46
C ASP A 253 -6.09 -18.98 -28.04
N ARG A 254 -5.25 -18.05 -27.57
CA ARG A 254 -3.88 -18.38 -27.14
C ARG A 254 -3.90 -19.15 -25.82
N THR A 255 -3.23 -20.30 -25.81
CA THR A 255 -3.15 -21.19 -24.64
C THR A 255 -1.91 -20.90 -23.79
N TYR A 256 -2.04 -21.03 -22.48
CA TYR A 256 -0.97 -20.90 -21.49
C TYR A 256 -1.36 -21.70 -20.24
N THR A 257 -0.36 -22.08 -19.43
CA THR A 257 -0.56 -22.94 -18.24
C THR A 257 -0.04 -22.30 -16.96
N ASP A 258 0.83 -21.32 -17.08
CA ASP A 258 1.55 -20.68 -16.00
C ASP A 258 1.82 -19.21 -16.34
N TYR A 259 2.43 -18.49 -15.41
CA TYR A 259 2.77 -17.08 -15.59
C TYR A 259 3.68 -16.84 -16.80
N ASP A 260 4.70 -17.67 -17.00
CA ASP A 260 5.69 -17.43 -18.06
C ASP A 260 5.07 -17.63 -19.44
N SER A 261 4.36 -18.75 -19.66
CA SER A 261 3.60 -18.99 -20.89
C SER A 261 2.50 -17.95 -21.12
N TRP A 262 1.91 -17.39 -20.05
CA TRP A 262 0.98 -16.26 -20.13
C TRP A 262 1.66 -15.00 -20.68
N ILE A 263 2.83 -14.62 -20.18
CA ILE A 263 3.60 -13.48 -20.73
C ILE A 263 3.94 -13.70 -22.22
N HIS A 264 4.34 -14.90 -22.62
CA HIS A 264 4.60 -15.21 -24.03
C HIS A 264 3.35 -15.05 -24.89
N ALA A 265 2.20 -15.51 -24.42
CA ALA A 265 0.92 -15.37 -25.10
C ALA A 265 0.48 -13.90 -25.24
N ILE A 266 0.78 -13.06 -24.24
CA ILE A 266 0.54 -11.61 -24.31
C ILE A 266 1.41 -10.98 -25.40
N ARG A 267 2.72 -11.25 -25.40
CA ARG A 267 3.68 -10.71 -26.39
C ARG A 267 3.31 -11.10 -27.82
N ALA A 268 2.83 -12.33 -28.02
CA ALA A 268 2.36 -12.82 -29.32
C ALA A 268 1.13 -12.06 -29.86
N GLY A 269 0.49 -11.20 -29.05
CA GLY A 269 -0.62 -10.37 -29.50
C GLY A 269 -0.28 -9.05 -30.12
N GLY A 270 0.98 -8.63 -30.05
CA GLY A 270 1.46 -7.39 -30.65
C GLY A 270 1.83 -6.33 -29.63
N SER A 271 2.11 -5.14 -30.13
CA SER A 271 2.66 -4.01 -29.38
C SER A 271 2.07 -2.67 -29.83
N ASP A 272 0.89 -2.68 -30.45
CA ASP A 272 0.21 -1.43 -30.79
C ASP A 272 -0.31 -0.72 -29.52
N PHE A 273 -0.48 0.60 -29.63
CA PHE A 273 -0.84 1.45 -28.50
C PHE A 273 -2.11 0.99 -27.78
N LYS A 274 -3.16 0.60 -28.53
CA LYS A 274 -4.43 0.17 -27.94
C LYS A 274 -4.25 -1.13 -27.18
N TYR A 275 -3.53 -2.10 -27.76
CA TYR A 275 -3.26 -3.37 -27.11
C TYR A 275 -2.47 -3.22 -25.81
N ILE A 276 -1.43 -2.38 -25.82
CA ILE A 276 -0.63 -2.07 -24.62
C ILE A 276 -1.51 -1.41 -23.56
N LEU A 277 -2.32 -0.42 -23.94
CA LEU A 277 -3.22 0.30 -23.04
C LEU A 277 -4.22 -0.65 -22.36
N ASP A 278 -4.83 -1.55 -23.12
CA ASP A 278 -5.78 -2.55 -22.62
C ASP A 278 -5.09 -3.51 -21.63
N TRP A 279 -3.85 -3.93 -21.88
CA TRP A 279 -3.09 -4.79 -20.97
C TRP A 279 -2.67 -4.09 -19.68
N VAL A 280 -2.14 -2.87 -19.76
CA VAL A 280 -1.80 -2.07 -18.56
C VAL A 280 -3.02 -1.88 -17.68
N SER A 281 -4.18 -1.63 -18.29
CA SER A 281 -5.45 -1.55 -17.58
C SER A 281 -5.83 -2.89 -16.94
N CYS A 282 -5.71 -3.99 -17.67
CA CYS A 282 -5.97 -5.34 -17.14
C CYS A 282 -5.08 -5.67 -15.93
N PHE A 283 -3.79 -5.32 -16.00
CA PHE A 283 -2.82 -5.55 -14.93
C PHE A 283 -3.18 -4.78 -13.65
N ALA A 284 -3.50 -3.49 -13.77
CA ALA A 284 -3.90 -2.67 -12.63
C ALA A 284 -5.23 -3.14 -12.03
N LEU A 285 -6.22 -3.47 -12.89
CA LEU A 285 -7.51 -4.03 -12.47
C LEU A 285 -7.31 -5.32 -11.66
N ALA A 286 -6.50 -6.25 -12.16
CA ALA A 286 -6.26 -7.55 -11.52
C ALA A 286 -5.75 -7.40 -10.09
N ILE A 287 -4.72 -6.58 -9.88
CA ILE A 287 -4.14 -6.36 -8.56
C ILE A 287 -5.14 -5.70 -7.61
N ASN A 288 -5.87 -4.68 -8.06
CA ASN A 288 -6.79 -3.97 -7.19
C ASN A 288 -8.07 -4.76 -6.90
N GLU A 289 -8.49 -5.66 -7.80
CA GLU A 289 -9.60 -6.59 -7.55
C GLU A 289 -9.22 -7.66 -6.52
N GLU A 290 -7.98 -8.16 -6.56
CA GLU A 290 -7.42 -9.02 -5.49
C GLU A 290 -7.31 -8.26 -4.18
N ASN A 291 -6.82 -7.01 -4.20
CA ASN A 291 -6.76 -6.15 -3.01
C ASN A 291 -8.13 -5.97 -2.36
N ALA A 292 -9.13 -5.58 -3.15
CA ALA A 292 -10.49 -5.34 -2.69
C ALA A 292 -11.18 -6.61 -2.12
N SER A 293 -10.62 -7.80 -2.38
CA SER A 293 -11.15 -9.08 -1.93
C SER A 293 -10.30 -9.74 -0.85
N PHE A 294 -9.59 -8.93 -0.04
CA PHE A 294 -8.72 -9.42 1.05
C PHE A 294 -7.60 -10.37 0.55
N GLY A 295 -7.19 -10.22 -0.70
CA GLY A 295 -6.11 -11.01 -1.28
C GLY A 295 -4.73 -10.61 -0.75
N ARG A 296 -3.76 -11.48 -1.00
CA ARG A 296 -2.33 -11.24 -0.76
C ARG A 296 -1.81 -10.20 -1.75
N VAL A 297 -1.37 -9.03 -1.25
CA VAL A 297 -0.90 -7.90 -2.05
C VAL A 297 0.42 -7.34 -1.52
N VAL A 298 1.06 -6.45 -2.29
CA VAL A 298 2.23 -5.67 -1.85
C VAL A 298 1.86 -4.19 -1.82
N THR A 299 2.22 -3.49 -0.74
CA THR A 299 2.04 -2.04 -0.66
C THR A 299 2.89 -1.34 -1.71
N ALA A 300 2.35 -0.31 -2.36
CA ALA A 300 3.12 0.45 -3.36
C ALA A 300 2.63 1.91 -3.51
N PRO A 301 2.85 2.81 -2.54
CA PRO A 301 3.35 2.59 -1.19
C PRO A 301 2.23 2.18 -0.20
N THR A 302 0.98 2.11 -0.66
CA THR A 302 -0.18 1.62 0.11
C THR A 302 -0.94 0.55 -0.69
N ASN A 303 -1.83 -0.18 -0.02
CA ASN A 303 -2.69 -1.19 -0.64
C ASN A 303 -3.67 -0.56 -1.63
N GLY A 304 -4.19 0.64 -1.33
CA GLY A 304 -5.09 1.38 -2.21
C GLY A 304 -4.46 1.73 -3.55
N ALA A 305 -3.13 1.90 -3.58
CA ALA A 305 -2.33 2.17 -4.76
C ALA A 305 -1.50 0.96 -5.25
N ALA A 306 -1.80 -0.25 -4.77
CA ALA A 306 -1.00 -1.44 -5.02
C ALA A 306 -0.90 -1.84 -6.49
N GLY A 307 -1.80 -1.41 -7.38
CA GLY A 307 -1.83 -1.82 -8.77
C GLY A 307 -0.90 -1.06 -9.70
N VAL A 308 -0.53 0.19 -9.38
CA VAL A 308 0.23 1.06 -10.30
C VAL A 308 1.63 0.52 -10.56
N ILE A 309 2.44 0.33 -9.51
CA ILE A 309 3.81 -0.21 -9.62
C ILE A 309 3.85 -1.55 -10.37
N PRO A 310 3.12 -2.61 -9.95
CA PRO A 310 3.19 -3.87 -10.64
C PRO A 310 2.65 -3.79 -12.06
N ALA A 311 1.64 -2.97 -12.37
CA ALA A 311 1.17 -2.81 -13.76
C ALA A 311 2.24 -2.19 -14.67
N VAL A 312 2.96 -1.16 -14.20
CA VAL A 312 4.04 -0.53 -14.96
C VAL A 312 5.27 -1.45 -15.06
N LEU A 313 5.57 -2.20 -14.01
CA LEU A 313 6.64 -3.20 -14.04
C LEU A 313 6.31 -4.37 -14.99
N HIS A 314 5.05 -4.82 -15.04
CA HIS A 314 4.61 -5.80 -16.03
C HIS A 314 4.61 -5.22 -17.45
N TYR A 315 4.29 -3.94 -17.64
CA TYR A 315 4.49 -3.27 -18.92
C TYR A 315 5.95 -3.33 -19.38
N LEU A 316 6.89 -2.99 -18.49
CA LEU A 316 8.33 -3.10 -18.76
C LEU A 316 8.73 -4.55 -19.13
N VAL A 317 8.26 -5.53 -18.35
CA VAL A 317 8.51 -6.96 -18.59
C VAL A 317 7.96 -7.40 -19.95
N VAL A 318 6.71 -7.09 -20.26
CA VAL A 318 6.02 -7.61 -21.45
C VAL A 318 6.46 -6.88 -22.72
N PHE A 319 6.52 -5.55 -22.69
CA PHE A 319 6.57 -4.71 -23.90
C PHE A 319 7.89 -3.95 -24.09
N CYS A 320 8.83 -4.00 -23.13
CA CYS A 320 10.10 -3.26 -23.20
C CYS A 320 11.33 -4.16 -22.99
N ASP A 321 11.23 -5.45 -23.31
CA ASP A 321 12.28 -6.45 -23.10
C ASP A 321 12.89 -6.39 -21.69
N GLY A 322 12.01 -6.16 -20.70
CA GLY A 322 12.36 -5.91 -19.31
C GLY A 322 12.37 -7.15 -18.40
N TYR A 323 12.19 -8.35 -18.95
CA TYR A 323 12.12 -9.57 -18.14
C TYR A 323 13.52 -10.06 -17.72
N ASN A 324 14.16 -9.28 -16.86
CA ASN A 324 15.47 -9.52 -16.28
C ASN A 324 15.48 -9.01 -14.84
N ASP A 325 15.96 -9.84 -13.91
CA ASP A 325 16.10 -9.51 -12.49
C ASP A 325 16.85 -8.19 -12.24
N ASP A 326 17.92 -7.89 -12.99
CA ASP A 326 18.66 -6.61 -12.83
C ASP A 326 17.79 -5.39 -13.16
N LYS A 327 16.97 -5.47 -14.21
CA LYS A 327 16.04 -4.39 -14.58
C LYS A 327 14.91 -4.25 -13.56
N ILE A 328 14.44 -5.37 -13.02
CA ILE A 328 13.44 -5.40 -11.95
C ILE A 328 14.00 -4.76 -10.68
N MET A 329 15.24 -5.10 -10.31
CA MET A 329 15.95 -4.50 -9.18
C MET A 329 16.10 -3.00 -9.36
N GLN A 330 16.61 -2.56 -10.53
CA GLN A 330 16.76 -1.16 -10.86
C GLN A 330 15.44 -0.40 -10.74
N PHE A 331 14.36 -0.90 -11.34
CA PHE A 331 13.02 -0.30 -11.23
C PHE A 331 12.58 -0.14 -9.76
N MET A 332 12.70 -1.21 -8.98
CA MET A 332 12.17 -1.25 -7.60
C MET A 332 12.98 -0.37 -6.65
N LEU A 333 14.31 -0.34 -6.75
CA LEU A 333 15.18 0.52 -5.95
C LEU A 333 14.87 1.99 -6.19
N THR A 334 14.79 2.40 -7.46
CA THR A 334 14.46 3.77 -7.85
C THR A 334 13.07 4.17 -7.39
N ALA A 335 12.08 3.32 -7.65
CA ALA A 335 10.71 3.55 -7.21
C ALA A 335 10.62 3.71 -5.69
N SER A 336 11.35 2.90 -4.91
CA SER A 336 11.35 3.04 -3.45
C SER A 336 11.91 4.35 -2.94
N GLU A 337 13.01 4.84 -3.53
CA GLU A 337 13.60 6.11 -3.07
C GLU A 337 12.68 7.29 -3.35
N ILE A 338 11.99 7.29 -4.49
CA ILE A 338 10.96 8.31 -4.76
C ILE A 338 9.85 8.25 -3.71
N GLY A 339 9.35 7.05 -3.36
CA GLY A 339 8.35 6.89 -2.31
C GLY A 339 8.85 7.38 -0.94
N SER A 340 10.12 7.12 -0.64
CA SER A 340 10.82 7.58 0.56
C SER A 340 10.88 9.11 0.65
N ILE A 341 11.24 9.79 -0.45
CA ILE A 341 11.27 11.25 -0.54
C ILE A 341 9.87 11.85 -0.33
N PHE A 342 8.82 11.28 -0.95
CA PHE A 342 7.44 11.73 -0.72
C PHE A 342 6.99 11.55 0.73
N LYS A 343 7.34 10.42 1.37
CA LYS A 343 7.02 10.17 2.78
C LYS A 343 7.71 11.19 3.69
N LYS A 344 8.99 11.49 3.46
CA LYS A 344 9.79 12.44 4.27
C LYS A 344 9.37 13.90 4.06
N GLY A 345 9.09 14.28 2.81
CA GLY A 345 8.75 15.67 2.46
C GLY A 345 7.28 16.04 2.65
N ALA A 346 6.39 15.05 2.73
CA ALA A 346 4.95 15.27 2.85
C ALA A 346 4.26 14.12 3.61
N THR A 347 3.56 13.22 2.91
CA THR A 347 2.88 12.08 3.52
C THR A 347 2.55 11.02 2.46
N ILE A 348 2.40 9.77 2.90
CA ILE A 348 1.83 8.66 2.13
C ILE A 348 0.51 8.15 2.73
N SER A 349 -0.10 8.93 3.63
CA SER A 349 -1.36 8.60 4.31
C SER A 349 -2.53 9.30 3.61
N ALA A 350 -3.50 8.53 3.09
CA ALA A 350 -4.72 9.10 2.52
C ALA A 350 -5.56 9.89 3.54
N ALA A 351 -5.58 9.45 4.80
CA ALA A 351 -6.23 10.17 5.89
C ALA A 351 -5.63 11.57 6.13
N MET A 352 -4.37 11.79 5.74
CA MET A 352 -3.70 13.09 5.85
C MET A 352 -3.71 13.86 4.53
N GLY A 353 -3.39 13.19 3.43
CA GLY A 353 -3.07 13.82 2.15
C GLY A 353 -4.06 13.60 1.02
N GLY A 354 -5.14 12.84 1.22
CA GLY A 354 -6.01 12.41 0.13
C GLY A 354 -5.33 11.40 -0.79
N CYS A 355 -5.94 11.11 -1.94
CA CYS A 355 -5.48 10.04 -2.83
C CYS A 355 -4.27 10.45 -3.68
N GLN A 356 -3.96 11.75 -3.74
CA GLN A 356 -2.67 12.23 -4.26
C GLN A 356 -1.48 11.61 -3.50
N ALA A 357 -1.61 11.39 -2.18
CA ALA A 357 -0.59 10.80 -1.33
C ALA A 357 -0.45 9.28 -1.50
N GLU A 358 -1.37 8.63 -2.23
CA GLU A 358 -1.32 7.19 -2.48
C GLU A 358 -1.10 6.91 -3.97
N ILE A 359 -2.11 7.19 -4.80
CA ILE A 359 -2.07 6.92 -6.24
C ILE A 359 -1.10 7.86 -6.94
N GLY A 360 -1.09 9.14 -6.55
CA GLY A 360 -0.15 10.12 -7.11
C GLY A 360 1.30 9.71 -6.81
N VAL A 361 1.59 9.35 -5.56
CA VAL A 361 2.93 8.90 -5.14
C VAL A 361 3.31 7.62 -5.89
N SER A 362 2.41 6.64 -5.96
CA SER A 362 2.67 5.40 -6.70
C SER A 362 2.93 5.62 -8.19
N SER A 363 2.17 6.53 -8.81
CA SER A 363 2.39 6.94 -10.21
C SER A 363 3.75 7.60 -10.40
N ALA A 364 4.17 8.46 -9.47
CA ALA A 364 5.46 9.13 -9.50
C ALA A 364 6.63 8.14 -9.30
N MET A 365 6.49 7.21 -8.35
CA MET A 365 7.43 6.10 -8.14
C MET A 365 7.59 5.25 -9.41
N ALA A 366 6.48 4.87 -10.04
CA ALA A 366 6.50 4.03 -11.24
C ALA A 366 7.10 4.76 -12.45
N ALA A 367 6.80 6.04 -12.61
CA ALA A 367 7.34 6.86 -13.69
C ALA A 367 8.86 6.99 -13.58
N ALA A 368 9.39 7.21 -12.37
CA ALA A 368 10.82 7.26 -12.12
C ALA A 368 11.50 5.91 -12.39
N GLY A 369 10.99 4.83 -11.78
CA GLY A 369 11.55 3.49 -11.96
C GLY A 369 11.58 3.06 -13.43
N LEU A 370 10.51 3.34 -14.19
CA LEU A 370 10.47 3.06 -15.62
C LEU A 370 11.49 3.90 -16.39
N THR A 371 11.59 5.19 -16.09
CA THR A 371 12.48 6.12 -16.80
C THR A 371 13.94 5.75 -16.66
N GLU A 372 14.39 5.38 -15.45
CA GLU A 372 15.78 4.98 -15.25
C GLU A 372 16.10 3.67 -16.00
N VAL A 373 15.22 2.67 -15.93
CA VAL A 373 15.44 1.39 -16.64
C VAL A 373 15.45 1.57 -18.17
N LEU A 374 14.69 2.52 -18.69
CA LEU A 374 14.69 2.86 -20.12
C LEU A 374 15.88 3.74 -20.54
N GLY A 375 16.84 4.00 -19.64
CA GLY A 375 18.07 4.72 -19.94
C GLY A 375 17.97 6.24 -19.77
N GLY A 376 16.93 6.74 -19.09
CA GLY A 376 16.81 8.14 -18.74
C GLY A 376 17.89 8.58 -17.74
N SER A 377 18.38 9.81 -17.88
CA SER A 377 19.28 10.41 -16.88
C SER A 377 18.61 10.55 -15.51
N GLN A 378 19.41 10.77 -14.45
CA GLN A 378 18.88 10.99 -13.10
C GLN A 378 17.92 12.20 -13.07
N ARG A 379 18.19 13.24 -13.87
CA ARG A 379 17.31 14.42 -13.99
C ARG A 379 16.02 14.12 -14.77
N GLN A 380 16.06 13.28 -15.80
CA GLN A 380 14.84 12.82 -16.47
C GLN A 380 14.01 11.93 -15.54
N THR A 381 14.65 11.15 -14.69
CA THR A 381 13.97 10.33 -13.67
C THR A 381 13.20 11.19 -12.67
N MET A 382 13.82 12.27 -12.17
CA MET A 382 13.12 13.25 -11.31
C MET A 382 11.98 13.96 -12.05
N MET A 383 12.18 14.33 -13.31
CA MET A 383 11.14 14.94 -14.15
C MET A 383 9.95 14.00 -14.38
N ALA A 384 10.17 12.72 -14.65
CA ALA A 384 9.09 11.76 -14.83
C ALA A 384 8.22 11.62 -13.57
N SER A 385 8.87 11.56 -12.40
CA SER A 385 8.20 11.56 -11.09
C SER A 385 7.39 12.84 -10.86
N GLU A 386 7.98 13.99 -11.21
CA GLU A 386 7.37 15.32 -11.10
C GLU A 386 6.10 15.40 -11.96
N ILE A 387 6.19 15.14 -13.27
CA ILE A 387 5.05 15.17 -14.20
C ILE A 387 3.93 14.24 -13.72
N ALA A 388 4.29 13.02 -13.31
CA ALA A 388 3.31 12.06 -12.82
C ALA A 388 2.56 12.58 -11.57
N MET A 389 3.26 13.22 -10.63
CA MET A 389 2.62 13.78 -9.44
C MET A 389 1.81 15.06 -9.75
N GLU A 390 2.28 15.94 -10.65
CA GLU A 390 1.52 17.14 -11.06
C GLU A 390 0.10 16.77 -11.51
N HIS A 391 -0.03 15.67 -12.27
CA HIS A 391 -1.32 15.14 -12.75
C HIS A 391 -2.18 14.46 -11.68
N HIS A 392 -1.77 14.49 -10.40
CA HIS A 392 -2.52 13.97 -9.26
C HIS A 392 -2.70 14.97 -8.12
N LEU A 393 -2.08 16.16 -8.17
CA LEU A 393 -2.27 17.19 -7.15
C LEU A 393 -3.75 17.53 -6.96
N GLY A 394 -4.20 17.59 -5.70
CA GLY A 394 -5.58 17.86 -5.31
C GLY A 394 -6.52 16.65 -5.34
N LEU A 395 -6.03 15.45 -5.70
CA LEU A 395 -6.89 14.26 -5.74
C LEU A 395 -7.33 13.83 -4.33
N THR A 396 -8.64 13.93 -4.07
CA THR A 396 -9.29 13.59 -2.80
C THR A 396 -9.40 12.07 -2.57
N CYS A 397 -9.52 11.61 -1.32
CA CYS A 397 -9.71 10.19 -1.00
C CYS A 397 -11.08 9.98 -0.35
N ASP A 398 -12.08 9.70 -1.16
CA ASP A 398 -13.47 9.54 -0.69
C ASP A 398 -14.12 8.32 -1.36
N PRO A 399 -13.77 7.10 -0.90
CA PRO A 399 -14.28 5.87 -1.47
C PRO A 399 -15.76 5.64 -1.13
N ILE A 400 -16.51 5.07 -2.07
CA ILE A 400 -17.92 4.74 -1.84
C ILE A 400 -18.02 3.65 -0.76
N GLY A 401 -18.82 3.91 0.27
CA GLY A 401 -19.03 2.97 1.39
C GLY A 401 -17.78 2.67 2.22
N GLY A 402 -16.72 3.49 2.12
CA GLY A 402 -15.45 3.21 2.79
C GLY A 402 -14.71 2.01 2.19
N LEU A 403 -15.03 1.61 0.96
CA LEU A 403 -14.46 0.42 0.31
C LEU A 403 -13.35 0.80 -0.66
N VAL A 404 -12.25 0.06 -0.68
CA VAL A 404 -11.15 0.24 -1.65
C VAL A 404 -11.53 -0.36 -3.02
N GLN A 405 -12.62 0.15 -3.60
CA GLN A 405 -13.19 -0.30 -4.87
C GLN A 405 -13.38 0.88 -5.82
N ILE A 406 -14.38 1.72 -5.56
CA ILE A 406 -14.70 2.88 -6.41
C ILE A 406 -14.38 4.16 -5.62
N PRO A 407 -13.56 5.09 -6.16
CA PRO A 407 -12.90 5.08 -7.47
C PRO A 407 -11.48 4.46 -7.47
N CYS A 408 -11.10 3.74 -6.42
CA CYS A 408 -9.73 3.25 -6.19
C CYS A 408 -9.20 2.38 -7.33
N ILE A 409 -10.01 1.45 -7.85
CA ILE A 409 -9.62 0.51 -8.90
C ILE A 409 -9.30 1.27 -10.20
N GLU A 410 -10.18 2.16 -10.66
CA GLU A 410 -9.96 2.97 -11.86
C GLU A 410 -8.77 3.91 -11.70
N ARG A 411 -8.56 4.46 -10.50
CA ARG A 411 -7.43 5.34 -10.21
C ARG A 411 -6.08 4.62 -10.39
N ASN A 412 -5.97 3.34 -10.08
CA ASN A 412 -4.73 2.58 -10.32
C ASN A 412 -4.47 2.41 -11.82
N THR A 413 -5.51 2.14 -12.60
CA THR A 413 -5.41 2.08 -14.06
C THR A 413 -4.92 3.41 -14.64
N MET A 414 -5.57 4.51 -14.24
CA MET A 414 -5.19 5.85 -14.68
C MET A 414 -3.79 6.26 -14.19
N GLY A 415 -3.40 5.87 -12.98
CA GLY A 415 -2.07 6.10 -12.43
C GLY A 415 -0.98 5.38 -13.23
N ALA A 416 -1.18 4.11 -13.57
CA ALA A 416 -0.22 3.36 -14.38
C ALA A 416 -0.03 3.97 -15.78
N ILE A 417 -1.13 4.39 -16.43
CA ILE A 417 -1.08 5.02 -17.76
C ILE A 417 -0.33 6.37 -17.69
N LYS A 418 -0.64 7.19 -16.68
CA LYS A 418 0.04 8.48 -16.47
C LYS A 418 1.52 8.27 -16.18
N ALA A 419 1.90 7.25 -15.40
CA ALA A 419 3.29 6.95 -15.12
C ALA A 419 4.09 6.59 -16.39
N ILE A 420 3.54 5.73 -17.25
CA ILE A 420 4.16 5.37 -18.54
C ILE A 420 4.28 6.61 -19.43
N THR A 421 3.23 7.43 -19.50
CA THR A 421 3.21 8.65 -20.31
C THR A 421 4.23 9.68 -19.79
N ALA A 422 4.29 9.89 -18.48
CA ALA A 422 5.26 10.79 -17.85
C ALA A 422 6.71 10.36 -18.11
N SER A 423 6.97 9.04 -18.06
CA SER A 423 8.28 8.49 -18.44
C SER A 423 8.64 8.78 -19.90
N GLN A 424 7.71 8.55 -20.83
CA GLN A 424 7.94 8.86 -22.26
C GLN A 424 8.20 10.34 -22.50
N LEU A 425 7.43 11.23 -21.86
CA LEU A 425 7.64 12.68 -21.95
C LEU A 425 9.02 13.07 -21.42
N ALA A 426 9.42 12.56 -20.26
CA ALA A 426 10.71 12.86 -19.66
C ALA A 426 11.90 12.39 -20.52
N LEU A 427 11.80 11.18 -21.08
CA LEU A 427 12.84 10.62 -21.97
C LEU A 427 13.06 11.45 -23.25
N GLN A 428 12.00 12.12 -23.74
CA GLN A 428 12.05 12.99 -24.92
C GLN A 428 12.36 14.46 -24.58
N SER A 429 12.50 14.79 -23.29
CA SER A 429 12.67 16.15 -22.81
C SER A 429 14.10 16.43 -22.36
N THR A 430 14.47 17.72 -22.37
CA THR A 430 15.75 18.21 -21.84
C THR A 430 15.51 18.85 -20.47
N PRO A 431 15.96 18.23 -19.35
CA PRO A 431 15.65 18.70 -18.00
C PRO A 431 16.16 20.10 -17.64
N ASP A 432 17.08 20.68 -18.40
CA ASP A 432 17.55 22.07 -18.20
C ASP A 432 16.45 23.11 -18.43
N PHE A 433 15.41 22.78 -19.20
CA PHE A 433 14.30 23.69 -19.47
C PHE A 433 13.12 23.55 -18.52
N ALA A 434 13.15 22.55 -17.62
CA ALA A 434 12.11 22.35 -16.62
C ALA A 434 11.98 23.58 -15.72
N LYS A 435 10.73 24.02 -15.49
CA LYS A 435 10.43 25.16 -14.61
C LYS A 435 10.01 24.73 -13.21
N VAL A 436 9.57 23.49 -13.08
CA VAL A 436 9.09 22.90 -11.84
C VAL A 436 10.05 21.79 -11.44
N SER A 437 10.39 21.71 -10.16
CA SER A 437 11.20 20.62 -9.59
C SER A 437 10.31 19.66 -8.81
N LEU A 438 10.75 18.41 -8.67
CA LEU A 438 10.05 17.41 -7.86
C LEU A 438 9.86 17.88 -6.41
N ASP A 439 10.88 18.50 -5.80
CA ASP A 439 10.77 19.06 -4.45
C ASP A 439 9.70 20.15 -4.33
N THR A 440 9.52 20.97 -5.37
CA THR A 440 8.42 21.97 -5.43
C THR A 440 7.07 21.27 -5.45
N VAL A 441 6.92 20.23 -6.28
CA VAL A 441 5.67 19.45 -6.36
C VAL A 441 5.34 18.72 -5.06
N ILE A 442 6.34 18.15 -4.38
CA ILE A 442 6.16 17.51 -3.06
C ILE A 442 5.65 18.53 -2.04
N LYS A 443 6.24 19.73 -2.01
CA LYS A 443 5.77 20.81 -1.16
C LYS A 443 4.34 21.21 -1.50
N THR A 444 4.01 21.38 -2.78
CA THR A 444 2.64 21.70 -3.21
C THR A 444 1.65 20.61 -2.82
N MET A 445 2.04 19.33 -2.90
CA MET A 445 1.22 18.20 -2.43
C MET A 445 0.90 18.35 -0.95
N TRP A 446 1.90 18.69 -0.12
CA TRP A 446 1.71 18.91 1.31
C TRP A 446 0.82 20.11 1.61
N ASP A 447 1.07 21.26 0.98
CA ASP A 447 0.26 22.47 1.18
C ASP A 447 -1.21 22.19 0.79
N THR A 448 -1.42 21.50 -0.34
CA THR A 448 -2.77 21.07 -0.78
C THR A 448 -3.42 20.09 0.20
N ALA A 449 -2.64 19.18 0.81
CA ALA A 449 -3.12 18.25 1.82
C ALA A 449 -3.58 18.96 3.11
N VAL A 450 -2.86 20.01 3.52
CA VAL A 450 -3.22 20.85 4.67
C VAL A 450 -4.51 21.61 4.39
N ASP A 451 -4.65 22.16 3.19
CA ASP A 451 -5.83 22.93 2.77
C ASP A 451 -7.06 22.04 2.48
N MET A 452 -6.86 20.74 2.23
CA MET A 452 -7.94 19.81 1.93
C MET A 452 -8.86 19.62 3.14
N SER A 453 -10.16 19.88 2.95
CA SER A 453 -11.17 19.64 3.98
C SER A 453 -11.20 18.17 4.41
N HIS A 454 -11.33 17.92 5.72
CA HIS A 454 -11.33 16.58 6.30
C HIS A 454 -12.36 15.62 5.67
N LYS A 455 -13.54 16.13 5.27
CA LYS A 455 -14.59 15.34 4.59
C LYS A 455 -14.21 14.83 3.19
N TYR A 456 -13.13 15.34 2.59
CA TYR A 456 -12.61 14.89 1.30
C TYR A 456 -11.32 14.06 1.44
N LYS A 457 -10.93 13.76 2.68
CA LYS A 457 -9.93 12.73 3.03
C LYS A 457 -10.65 11.42 3.36
N GLU A 458 -9.90 10.42 3.84
CA GLU A 458 -10.36 9.04 4.09
C GLU A 458 -11.46 8.93 5.17
N THR A 459 -12.69 9.41 4.88
CA THR A 459 -13.82 9.42 5.81
C THR A 459 -15.13 8.93 5.20
N SER A 460 -15.25 8.99 3.87
CA SER A 460 -16.51 8.70 3.14
C SER A 460 -17.65 9.67 3.47
N GLU A 461 -17.34 10.87 3.96
CA GLU A 461 -18.31 11.89 4.39
C GLU A 461 -18.49 13.01 3.34
N GLY A 462 -17.86 12.90 2.16
CA GLY A 462 -17.90 13.93 1.13
C GLY A 462 -17.94 13.35 -0.28
N GLY A 463 -17.31 14.09 -1.20
CA GLY A 463 -16.97 13.67 -2.57
C GLY A 463 -18.00 12.81 -3.30
N LEU A 464 -17.53 11.70 -3.86
CA LEU A 464 -18.37 10.77 -4.62
C LEU A 464 -19.21 9.90 -3.69
N ALA A 465 -18.72 9.64 -2.47
CA ALA A 465 -19.36 8.75 -1.51
C ALA A 465 -20.77 9.21 -1.10
N VAL A 466 -20.99 10.52 -0.96
CA VAL A 466 -22.31 11.06 -0.56
C VAL A 466 -23.33 11.13 -1.70
N HIS A 467 -22.91 10.91 -2.94
CA HIS A 467 -23.77 11.04 -4.12
C HIS A 467 -24.21 9.71 -4.71
N ILE A 468 -23.58 8.60 -4.33
CA ILE A 468 -23.98 7.27 -4.78
C ILE A 468 -24.67 6.55 -3.61
N PRO A 469 -25.99 6.26 -3.71
CA PRO A 469 -26.67 5.51 -2.67
C PRO A 469 -26.06 4.12 -2.58
N LEU A 470 -25.66 3.72 -1.37
CA LEU A 470 -25.42 2.31 -1.09
C LEU A 470 -26.76 1.60 -1.33
N SER A 471 -26.77 0.59 -2.21
CA SER A 471 -27.96 -0.22 -2.44
C SER A 471 -28.51 -0.65 -1.08
N LEU A 472 -29.78 -0.30 -0.84
CA LEU A 472 -30.54 -0.67 0.35
C LEU A 472 -30.26 -2.14 0.71
N PRO A 473 -30.08 -2.49 1.99
CA PRO A 473 -30.04 -3.88 2.39
C PRO A 473 -31.34 -4.53 1.90
N GLU A 474 -31.23 -5.46 0.95
CA GLU A 474 -32.26 -6.49 0.84
C GLU A 474 -32.11 -7.35 2.09
N CYS A 475 -33.04 -7.13 3.02
CA CYS A 475 -33.21 -7.64 4.39
C CYS A 475 -32.58 -6.84 5.55
#